data_AF-A0A661R240-F1
#
_entry.id   AF-A0A661R240-F1
#
_cell.length_a   1.000
_cell.length_b   1.000
_cell.length_c   1.000
_cell.angle_alpha   90.00
_cell.angle_beta   90.00
_cell.angle_gamma   90.00
#
_symmetry.space_group_name_H-M   'P 1'
#
loop_
_entity.id
_entity.type
_entity.pdbx_description
1 polymer ?
#
loop_
_entity_poly.entity_id
_entity_poly.type
_entity_poly.pdbx_seq_one_letter_code
_entity_poly.pdbx_strand_id
1 'polypeptide(L)'
;LMGSGDSIYSIVSVIFKIQSQKKLFQKLFFLSLKEKRAIVDEIYEMIAPFLLDEEDDYIELVTEVKYRKELKNTNNKVKTFFRRILKEKFAIIAPFVNRFLTQRGDFGYIVHYGYEEDLYREFNFLHKLPSSYAASWRKGSYPVVNEIIVKNFPAPRGMKKKHVKGWIIFITNYTKELLLDSRLRKRKIPQAVLLAQKLGAKLIGMGGLVASFAQGGYELSRMFPKVGFTTGHAYTIGNIIEIAKNISNHIELNIKKSTVAVVGAAGSIGSGCAKLLAESHPKRIILLDLSTFNAQTKLNELTDYIKKISGDVEVTVSFSFSDLKKADLIIVATNSPTSIIEAKYLKRGAVIIDDSFPKNISENALKKRKDIVILEGGIMKLPLSIDIFWARNMPDLMDVPVTRVASCKETYGCLAEALVLSLYQQRKNYGLGYADANLAKDILTKAKRIGFSLAPLQCFDEAVEEERIKRVRQIVKRRQK
;
A
#
# COMPACT_ATOMS: atom_id res chain seq x y z
N LEU A 1 11.62 20.72 -8.91
CA LEU A 1 12.17 20.57 -10.28
C LEU A 1 13.58 19.93 -10.33
N MET A 2 14.41 20.03 -9.29
CA MET A 2 15.55 19.13 -9.09
C MET A 2 15.34 18.39 -7.78
N GLY A 3 15.40 17.05 -7.79
CA GLY A 3 15.45 16.25 -6.56
C GLY A 3 16.56 16.76 -5.64
N SER A 4 16.49 16.41 -4.36
CA SER A 4 17.16 17.08 -3.23
C SER A 4 18.68 17.30 -3.25
N GLY A 5 19.40 17.02 -4.33
CA GLY A 5 20.87 17.06 -4.42
C GLY A 5 21.54 15.91 -3.64
N ASP A 6 20.89 15.47 -2.56
CA ASP A 6 21.25 14.37 -1.69
C ASP A 6 20.78 13.00 -2.21
N SER A 7 19.73 12.97 -3.04
CA SER A 7 19.37 11.75 -3.76
C SER A 7 20.34 11.55 -4.91
N ILE A 8 21.01 10.41 -4.93
CA ILE A 8 21.95 10.03 -5.99
C ILE A 8 21.28 9.87 -7.37
N TYR A 9 19.94 9.92 -7.39
CA TYR A 9 19.05 9.85 -8.55
C TYR A 9 18.60 11.22 -9.06
N SER A 10 18.98 12.30 -8.37
CA SER A 10 18.81 13.61 -8.97
C SER A 10 19.64 13.64 -10.26
N ILE A 11 19.01 14.10 -11.35
CA ILE A 11 19.68 14.33 -12.63
C ILE A 11 21.02 15.06 -12.42
N VAL A 12 21.09 15.96 -11.44
CA VAL A 12 22.29 16.69 -11.01
C VAL A 12 23.39 15.76 -10.46
N SER A 13 23.09 14.87 -9.51
CA SER A 13 24.07 13.92 -8.95
C SER A 13 24.58 12.91 -9.98
N VAL A 14 23.75 12.59 -10.97
CA VAL A 14 24.07 11.74 -12.11
C VAL A 14 24.97 12.49 -13.10
N ILE A 15 24.64 13.74 -13.44
CA ILE A 15 25.42 14.61 -14.34
C ILE A 15 26.85 14.82 -13.82
N PHE A 16 27.02 15.10 -12.53
CA PHE A 16 28.33 15.43 -11.95
C PHE A 16 29.31 14.24 -11.94
N LYS A 17 28.81 12.99 -11.90
CA LYS A 17 29.67 11.78 -11.89
C LYS A 17 29.89 11.15 -13.26
N ILE A 18 29.10 11.52 -14.28
CA ILE A 18 29.27 11.09 -15.68
C ILE A 18 30.20 12.07 -16.42
N GLN A 19 31.36 12.37 -15.85
CA GLN A 19 32.40 13.08 -16.59
C GLN A 19 33.12 12.18 -17.61
N SER A 20 32.96 10.85 -17.53
CA SER A 20 33.58 9.88 -18.43
C SER A 20 32.84 9.63 -19.76
N GLN A 21 31.59 10.12 -19.92
CA GLN A 21 30.81 10.02 -21.18
C GLN A 21 30.13 11.35 -21.59
N LYS A 22 30.90 12.46 -21.54
CA LYS A 22 30.45 13.84 -21.83
C LYS A 22 29.58 13.98 -23.10
N LYS A 23 29.93 13.31 -24.21
CA LYS A 23 29.25 13.48 -25.51
C LYS A 23 27.81 12.96 -25.56
N LEU A 24 27.48 11.89 -24.81
CA LEU A 24 26.15 11.30 -24.83
C LEU A 24 25.17 12.11 -23.95
N PHE A 25 25.63 12.55 -22.78
CA PHE A 25 24.81 13.37 -21.86
C PHE A 25 24.71 14.84 -22.26
N GLN A 26 25.70 15.41 -22.94
CA GLN A 26 25.55 16.76 -23.53
C GLN A 26 24.37 16.83 -24.51
N LYS A 27 24.10 15.75 -25.28
CA LYS A 27 22.92 15.68 -26.15
C LYS A 27 21.61 15.58 -25.35
N LEU A 28 21.61 14.89 -24.21
CA LEU A 28 20.45 14.82 -23.31
C LEU A 28 20.03 16.20 -22.79
N PHE A 29 20.97 17.14 -22.57
CA PHE A 29 20.64 18.50 -22.13
C PHE A 29 19.78 19.27 -23.14
N PHE A 30 19.99 19.04 -24.44
CA PHE A 30 19.24 19.71 -25.52
C PHE A 30 17.89 19.06 -25.84
N LEU A 31 17.59 17.90 -25.25
CA LEU A 31 16.27 17.28 -25.39
C LEU A 31 15.20 18.10 -24.68
N SER A 32 13.98 18.06 -25.23
CA SER A 32 12.80 18.58 -24.56
C SER A 32 12.57 17.88 -23.20
N LEU A 33 11.87 18.54 -22.28
CA LEU A 33 11.51 17.94 -20.99
C LEU A 33 10.71 16.63 -21.17
N LYS A 34 9.88 16.56 -22.21
CA LYS A 34 9.09 15.36 -22.54
C LYS A 34 9.98 14.18 -22.91
N GLU A 35 10.98 14.40 -23.76
CA GLU A 35 11.94 13.36 -24.16
C GLU A 35 12.82 12.92 -22.99
N LYS A 36 13.27 13.86 -22.14
CA LYS A 36 14.00 13.55 -20.92
C LYS A 36 13.20 12.64 -19.98
N ARG A 37 11.90 12.94 -19.78
CA ARG A 37 11.00 12.11 -18.96
C ARG A 37 10.85 10.70 -19.53
N ALA A 38 10.62 10.59 -20.85
CA ALA A 38 10.48 9.29 -21.50
C ALA A 38 11.73 8.40 -21.33
N ILE A 39 12.93 9.00 -21.40
CA ILE A 39 14.18 8.28 -21.15
C ILE A 39 14.27 7.82 -19.70
N VAL A 40 13.90 8.66 -18.74
CA VAL A 40 13.88 8.29 -17.32
C VAL A 40 12.91 7.15 -17.05
N ASP A 41 11.69 7.22 -17.57
CA ASP A 41 10.69 6.16 -17.42
C ASP A 41 11.19 4.83 -18.02
N GLU A 42 11.83 4.88 -19.19
CA GLU A 42 12.43 3.69 -19.82
C GLU A 42 13.56 3.10 -18.96
N ILE A 43 14.43 3.94 -18.36
CA ILE A 43 15.45 3.46 -17.43
C ILE A 43 14.82 2.74 -16.24
N TYR A 44 13.75 3.28 -15.66
CA TYR A 44 13.03 2.63 -14.55
C TYR A 44 12.41 1.29 -14.95
N GLU A 45 11.83 1.21 -16.15
CA GLU A 45 11.33 -0.06 -16.71
C GLU A 45 12.45 -1.09 -16.90
N MET A 46 13.66 -0.64 -17.23
CA MET A 46 14.83 -1.51 -17.48
C MET A 46 15.57 -1.96 -16.21
N ILE A 47 15.40 -1.29 -15.06
CA ILE A 47 16.11 -1.66 -13.81
C ILE A 47 15.77 -3.10 -13.40
N ALA A 48 14.49 -3.43 -13.33
CA ALA A 48 14.06 -4.75 -12.88
C ALA A 48 14.55 -5.91 -13.77
N PRO A 49 14.34 -5.90 -15.10
CA PRO A 49 14.84 -6.97 -15.96
C PRO A 49 16.37 -7.06 -15.91
N PHE A 50 17.09 -5.93 -15.84
CA PHE A 50 18.55 -5.96 -15.66
C PHE A 50 18.97 -6.63 -14.34
N LEU A 51 18.33 -6.27 -13.23
CA LEU A 51 18.64 -6.87 -11.92
C LEU A 51 18.25 -8.35 -11.84
N LEU A 52 17.37 -8.82 -12.71
CA LEU A 52 16.90 -10.20 -12.74
C LEU A 52 17.60 -11.05 -13.80
N ASP A 53 18.51 -10.45 -14.57
CA ASP A 53 19.20 -11.11 -15.68
C ASP A 53 18.20 -11.56 -16.78
N GLU A 54 17.15 -10.76 -17.01
CA GLU A 54 16.01 -11.00 -17.92
C GLU A 54 15.91 -9.91 -19.02
N GLU A 55 17.04 -9.36 -19.49
CA GLU A 55 17.06 -8.28 -20.49
C GLU A 55 16.47 -8.67 -21.85
N ASP A 56 16.73 -9.89 -22.32
CA ASP A 56 16.24 -10.38 -23.61
C ASP A 56 14.71 -10.52 -23.63
N ASP A 57 14.12 -10.96 -22.52
CA ASP A 57 12.67 -11.03 -22.33
C ASP A 57 12.04 -9.64 -22.33
N TYR A 58 12.67 -8.66 -21.69
CA TYR A 58 12.22 -7.27 -21.74
C TYR A 58 12.31 -6.69 -23.16
N ILE A 59 13.39 -6.98 -23.89
CA ILE A 59 13.55 -6.54 -25.28
C ILE A 59 12.44 -7.12 -26.16
N GLU A 60 12.08 -8.39 -25.95
CA GLU A 60 10.95 -9.01 -26.63
C GLU A 60 9.63 -8.32 -26.29
N LEU A 61 9.34 -8.09 -25.00
CA LEU A 61 8.15 -7.36 -24.57
C LEU A 61 8.03 -5.99 -25.24
N VAL A 62 9.12 -5.23 -25.27
CA VAL A 62 9.15 -3.89 -25.85
C VAL A 62 8.96 -3.93 -27.36
N THR A 63 9.60 -4.88 -28.04
CA THR A 63 9.55 -5.01 -29.51
C THR A 63 8.21 -5.55 -29.99
N GLU A 64 7.70 -6.59 -29.34
CA GLU A 64 6.54 -7.36 -29.80
C GLU A 64 5.21 -6.86 -29.23
N VAL A 65 5.24 -6.03 -28.17
CA VAL A 65 4.04 -5.50 -27.53
C VAL A 65 4.02 -3.97 -27.53
N LYS A 66 4.99 -3.32 -26.86
CA LYS A 66 4.97 -1.85 -26.66
C LYS A 66 5.07 -1.06 -27.96
N TYR A 67 6.02 -1.44 -28.82
CA TYR A 67 6.25 -0.79 -30.12
C TYR A 67 5.81 -1.65 -31.31
N ARG A 68 4.92 -2.63 -31.07
CA ARG A 68 4.46 -3.55 -32.11
C ARG A 68 3.86 -2.80 -33.28
N LYS A 69 3.04 -1.78 -33.02
CA LYS A 69 2.32 -1.03 -34.06
C LYS A 69 3.29 -0.28 -34.97
N GLU A 70 4.30 0.34 -34.39
CA GLU A 70 5.36 1.08 -35.05
C GLU A 70 6.27 0.16 -35.87
N LEU A 71 6.53 -1.05 -35.37
CA LEU A 71 7.43 -2.01 -36.02
C LEU A 71 6.73 -2.98 -36.98
N LYS A 72 5.40 -3.10 -36.95
CA LYS A 72 4.62 -4.12 -37.70
C LYS A 72 4.92 -4.10 -39.19
N ASN A 73 5.01 -2.90 -39.77
CA ASN A 73 5.19 -2.71 -41.22
C ASN A 73 6.66 -2.43 -41.61
N THR A 74 7.59 -2.62 -40.67
CA THR A 74 9.03 -2.42 -40.93
C THR A 74 9.70 -3.75 -41.33
N ASN A 75 10.78 -3.66 -42.12
CA ASN A 75 11.53 -4.85 -42.51
C ASN A 75 12.32 -5.45 -41.34
N ASN A 76 12.78 -6.70 -41.49
CA ASN A 76 13.54 -7.40 -40.45
C ASN A 76 14.83 -6.67 -40.04
N LYS A 77 15.48 -5.93 -40.96
CA LYS A 77 16.69 -5.15 -40.63
C LYS A 77 16.39 -4.06 -39.61
N VAL A 78 15.25 -3.36 -39.73
CA VAL A 78 14.82 -2.33 -38.78
C VAL A 78 14.52 -2.93 -37.41
N LYS A 79 13.82 -4.07 -37.36
CA LYS A 79 13.53 -4.76 -36.09
C LYS A 79 14.81 -5.22 -35.38
N THR A 80 15.74 -5.83 -36.12
CA THR A 80 17.05 -6.25 -35.57
C THR A 80 17.85 -5.05 -35.07
N PHE A 81 17.85 -3.95 -35.82
CA PHE A 81 18.51 -2.71 -35.40
C PHE A 81 17.87 -2.12 -34.12
N PHE A 82 16.54 -2.12 -34.03
CA PHE A 82 15.82 -1.66 -32.84
C PHE A 82 16.14 -2.51 -31.60
N ARG A 83 16.14 -3.84 -31.73
CA ARG A 83 16.56 -4.75 -30.65
C ARG A 83 18.01 -4.49 -30.23
N ARG A 84 18.91 -4.23 -31.18
CA ARG A 84 20.31 -3.87 -30.89
C ARG A 84 20.40 -2.56 -30.10
N ILE A 85 19.62 -1.54 -30.44
CA ILE A 85 19.54 -0.29 -29.67
C ILE A 85 19.13 -0.57 -28.22
N LEU A 86 18.13 -1.42 -27.99
CA LEU A 86 17.70 -1.76 -26.62
C LEU A 86 18.80 -2.49 -25.83
N LYS A 87 19.54 -3.41 -26.47
CA LYS A 87 20.73 -4.05 -25.86
C LYS A 87 21.81 -3.03 -25.52
N GLU A 88 22.12 -2.12 -26.44
CA GLU A 88 23.09 -1.05 -26.21
C GLU A 88 22.64 -0.13 -25.06
N LYS A 89 21.33 0.17 -24.94
CA LYS A 89 20.79 0.93 -23.80
C LYS A 89 21.06 0.22 -22.47
N PHE A 90 20.85 -1.10 -22.38
CA PHE A 90 21.19 -1.87 -21.18
C PHE A 90 22.66 -1.73 -20.82
N ALA A 91 23.57 -1.87 -21.80
CA ALA A 91 25.00 -1.69 -21.58
C ALA A 91 25.36 -0.27 -21.10
N ILE A 92 24.70 0.76 -21.62
CA ILE A 92 24.91 2.16 -21.21
C ILE A 92 24.41 2.40 -19.78
N ILE A 93 23.27 1.83 -19.40
CA ILE A 93 22.68 2.05 -18.07
C ILE A 93 23.23 1.10 -17.00
N ALA A 94 23.85 -0.01 -17.40
CA ALA A 94 24.35 -1.03 -16.48
C ALA A 94 25.24 -0.46 -15.36
N PRO A 95 26.20 0.46 -15.59
CA PRO A 95 26.98 1.06 -14.51
C PRO A 95 26.13 1.86 -13.51
N PHE A 96 25.05 2.47 -13.98
CA PHE A 96 24.09 3.20 -13.13
C PHE A 96 23.22 2.24 -12.32
N VAL A 97 22.74 1.16 -12.94
CA VAL A 97 21.90 0.15 -12.27
C VAL A 97 22.73 -0.71 -11.30
N ASN A 98 23.97 -1.07 -11.65
CA ASN A 98 24.90 -1.81 -10.79
C ASN A 98 25.22 -1.08 -9.49
N ARG A 99 25.09 0.26 -9.45
CA ARG A 99 25.20 1.02 -8.22
C ARG A 99 24.11 0.67 -7.20
N PHE A 100 22.93 0.25 -7.65
CA PHE A 100 21.88 -0.22 -6.73
C PHE A 100 22.29 -1.50 -6.01
N LEU A 101 23.04 -2.40 -6.66
CA LEU A 101 23.54 -3.64 -6.05
C LEU A 101 24.61 -3.38 -4.97
N THR A 102 25.38 -2.30 -5.13
CA THR A 102 26.39 -1.91 -4.14
C THR A 102 25.81 -1.11 -2.97
N GLN A 103 24.63 -0.52 -3.12
CA GLN A 103 23.96 0.28 -2.09
C GLN A 103 22.83 -0.51 -1.42
N ARG A 104 23.14 -1.13 -0.28
CA ARG A 104 22.15 -1.93 0.46
C ARG A 104 21.06 -1.04 1.08
N GLY A 105 19.80 -1.37 0.80
CA GLY A 105 18.64 -0.78 1.47
C GLY A 105 18.33 -1.46 2.81
N ASP A 106 17.66 -0.75 3.70
CA ASP A 106 17.16 -1.26 4.97
C ASP A 106 15.89 -2.10 4.78
N PHE A 107 15.05 -1.70 3.83
CA PHE A 107 13.80 -2.39 3.54
C PHE A 107 13.43 -2.41 2.07
N GLY A 108 12.56 -3.35 1.73
CA GLY A 108 11.72 -3.33 0.55
C GLY A 108 10.27 -3.17 0.97
N TYR A 109 9.45 -2.57 0.12
CA TYR A 109 8.02 -2.49 0.32
C TYR A 109 7.33 -2.81 -1.00
N ILE A 110 6.66 -3.96 -1.05
CA ILE A 110 6.03 -4.46 -2.26
C ILE A 110 4.57 -4.05 -2.25
N VAL A 111 4.12 -3.43 -3.33
CA VAL A 111 2.76 -2.89 -3.45
C VAL A 111 2.26 -3.06 -4.88
N HIS A 112 0.95 -2.98 -5.09
CA HIS A 112 0.33 -2.99 -6.41
C HIS A 112 -0.58 -1.78 -6.58
N TYR A 113 -1.01 -1.50 -7.81
CA TYR A 113 -1.95 -0.41 -8.06
C TYR A 113 -3.35 -0.78 -7.56
N GLY A 114 -4.03 0.18 -6.95
CA GLY A 114 -5.41 -0.02 -6.48
C GLY A 114 -6.35 -0.16 -7.67
N TYR A 115 -6.32 0.87 -8.52
CA TYR A 115 -7.20 1.05 -9.65
C TYR A 115 -6.44 0.98 -10.99
N GLU A 116 -7.15 0.72 -12.08
CA GLU A 116 -6.55 0.70 -13.43
C GLU A 116 -6.08 2.10 -13.83
N GLU A 117 -6.85 3.12 -13.45
CA GLU A 117 -6.59 4.52 -13.72
C GLU A 117 -5.27 4.98 -13.11
N ASP A 118 -4.92 4.51 -11.91
CA ASP A 118 -3.64 4.83 -11.25
C ASP A 118 -2.46 4.29 -12.06
N LEU A 119 -2.59 3.04 -12.53
CA LEU A 119 -1.58 2.39 -13.35
C LEU A 119 -1.42 3.12 -14.68
N TYR A 120 -2.52 3.53 -15.32
CA TYR A 120 -2.45 4.22 -16.60
C TYR A 120 -1.95 5.67 -16.46
N ARG A 121 -2.19 6.31 -15.32
CA ARG A 121 -1.59 7.61 -15.01
C ARG A 121 -0.06 7.52 -14.96
N GLU A 122 0.45 6.44 -14.36
CA GLU A 122 1.88 6.15 -14.31
C GLU A 122 2.45 5.74 -15.67
N PHE A 123 1.76 4.83 -16.37
CA PHE A 123 2.17 4.31 -17.67
C PHE A 123 1.27 4.88 -18.76
N ASN A 124 1.30 6.19 -18.97
CA ASN A 124 0.40 6.91 -19.88
C ASN A 124 0.42 6.39 -21.34
N PHE A 125 1.51 5.74 -21.77
CA PHE A 125 1.54 5.11 -23.10
C PHE A 125 0.52 3.97 -23.24
N LEU A 126 0.06 3.36 -22.15
CA LEU A 126 -0.97 2.32 -22.16
C LEU A 126 -2.28 2.82 -22.77
N HIS A 127 -2.64 4.10 -22.58
CA HIS A 127 -3.81 4.70 -23.23
C HIS A 127 -3.74 4.72 -24.77
N LYS A 128 -2.53 4.62 -25.32
CA LYS A 128 -2.29 4.62 -26.78
C LYS A 128 -2.27 3.21 -27.37
N LEU A 129 -2.19 2.19 -26.53
CA LEU A 129 -2.15 0.80 -26.97
C LEU A 129 -3.58 0.25 -27.12
N PRO A 130 -3.82 -0.64 -28.12
CA PRO A 130 -5.02 -1.47 -28.12
C PRO A 130 -5.15 -2.24 -26.80
N SER A 131 -6.37 -2.45 -26.30
CA SER A 131 -6.61 -3.07 -24.98
C SER A 131 -5.95 -4.44 -24.80
N SER A 132 -5.88 -5.25 -25.87
CA SER A 132 -5.19 -6.55 -25.86
C SER A 132 -3.68 -6.41 -25.67
N TYR A 133 -3.06 -5.37 -26.25
CA TYR A 133 -1.63 -5.09 -26.13
C TYR A 133 -1.31 -4.46 -24.77
N ALA A 134 -2.18 -3.58 -24.27
CA ALA A 134 -2.04 -3.05 -22.92
C ALA A 134 -2.09 -4.18 -21.87
N ALA A 135 -3.02 -5.13 -22.01
CA ALA A 135 -3.11 -6.32 -21.16
C ALA A 135 -1.89 -7.25 -21.31
N SER A 136 -1.43 -7.50 -22.55
CA SER A 136 -0.22 -8.27 -22.82
C SER A 136 1.01 -7.63 -22.17
N TRP A 137 1.14 -6.30 -22.27
CA TRP A 137 2.22 -5.55 -21.65
C TRP A 137 2.19 -5.68 -20.13
N ARG A 138 1.03 -5.42 -19.48
CA ARG A 138 0.90 -5.55 -18.01
C ARG A 138 1.22 -6.95 -17.51
N LYS A 139 0.87 -7.98 -18.28
CA LYS A 139 1.25 -9.35 -17.98
C LYS A 139 2.78 -9.49 -18.07
N GLY A 140 3.38 -9.15 -19.20
CA GLY A 140 4.81 -9.39 -19.45
C GLY A 140 5.79 -8.41 -18.82
N SER A 141 5.34 -7.25 -18.35
CA SER A 141 6.18 -6.21 -17.76
C SER A 141 6.86 -6.65 -16.46
N TYR A 142 7.68 -5.78 -15.89
CA TYR A 142 8.43 -6.06 -14.67
C TYR A 142 7.97 -5.12 -13.55
N PRO A 143 8.10 -5.52 -12.27
CA PRO A 143 7.87 -4.60 -11.17
C PRO A 143 8.76 -3.36 -11.28
N VAL A 144 8.23 -2.17 -10.99
CA VAL A 144 9.00 -0.92 -11.01
C VAL A 144 9.58 -0.64 -9.63
N VAL A 145 10.90 -0.41 -9.58
CA VAL A 145 11.64 -0.15 -8.35
C VAL A 145 11.88 1.35 -8.19
N ASN A 146 11.40 1.91 -7.09
CA ASN A 146 11.64 3.29 -6.69
C ASN A 146 12.45 3.34 -5.39
N GLU A 147 13.54 4.11 -5.37
CA GLU A 147 14.23 4.40 -4.10
C GLU A 147 13.42 5.41 -3.28
N ILE A 148 13.37 5.14 -1.98
CA ILE A 148 12.95 6.10 -0.96
C ILE A 148 14.05 6.24 0.09
N ILE A 149 14.38 7.48 0.45
CA ILE A 149 15.22 7.79 1.60
C ILE A 149 14.40 8.67 2.53
N VAL A 150 14.23 8.22 3.77
CA VAL A 150 13.50 8.94 4.81
C VAL A 150 14.48 9.33 5.89
N LYS A 151 14.71 10.63 6.10
CA LYS A 151 15.67 11.18 7.07
C LYS A 151 14.94 11.88 8.21
N ASN A 152 15.70 12.27 9.23
CA ASN A 152 15.26 13.16 10.31
C ASN A 152 14.09 12.62 11.16
N PHE A 153 14.09 11.30 11.40
CA PHE A 153 13.20 10.72 12.40
C PHE A 153 13.55 11.25 13.79
N PRO A 154 12.54 11.63 14.62
CA PRO A 154 12.73 11.80 16.04
C PRO A 154 13.31 10.52 16.62
N ALA A 155 14.50 10.62 17.23
CA ALA A 155 15.20 9.46 17.77
C ALA A 155 15.25 9.58 19.30
N PRO A 156 14.50 8.74 20.03
CA PRO A 156 14.58 8.71 21.48
C PRO A 156 15.98 8.28 21.93
N ARG A 157 16.34 8.61 23.18
CA ARG A 157 17.64 8.28 23.77
C ARG A 157 17.95 6.78 23.58
N GLY A 158 19.13 6.48 23.03
CA GLY A 158 19.57 5.11 22.73
C GLY A 158 19.29 4.61 21.31
N MET A 159 18.51 5.34 20.50
CA MET A 159 18.27 4.99 19.11
C MET A 159 19.39 5.53 18.20
N LYS A 160 20.20 4.62 17.64
CA LYS A 160 21.35 4.99 16.79
C LYS A 160 20.95 5.46 15.38
N LYS A 161 19.79 5.02 14.88
CA LYS A 161 19.37 5.23 13.49
C LYS A 161 18.29 6.30 13.40
N LYS A 162 18.54 7.35 12.61
CA LYS A 162 17.62 8.49 12.38
C LYS A 162 17.17 8.63 10.94
N HIS A 163 17.56 7.70 10.08
CA HIS A 163 17.20 7.66 8.67
C HIS A 163 17.02 6.21 8.24
N VAL A 164 16.17 5.97 7.27
CA VAL A 164 16.07 4.69 6.57
C VAL A 164 16.14 4.91 5.07
N LYS A 165 16.77 3.98 4.38
CA LYS A 165 16.75 3.90 2.92
C LYS A 165 16.08 2.60 2.51
N GLY A 166 15.24 2.62 1.50
CA GLY A 166 14.57 1.42 1.02
C GLY A 166 14.05 1.53 -0.40
N TRP A 167 13.28 0.52 -0.77
CA TRP A 167 12.80 0.33 -2.13
C TRP A 167 11.30 0.11 -2.14
N ILE A 168 10.55 1.00 -2.78
CA ILE A 168 9.13 0.77 -3.07
C ILE A 168 9.06 0.06 -4.42
N ILE A 169 8.51 -1.15 -4.43
CA ILE A 169 8.46 -2.02 -5.60
C ILE A 169 7.00 -2.20 -6.02
N PHE A 170 6.62 -1.57 -7.12
CA PHE A 170 5.27 -1.62 -7.65
C PHE A 170 5.11 -2.78 -8.63
N ILE A 171 4.22 -3.71 -8.29
CA ILE A 171 3.68 -4.68 -9.24
C ILE A 171 2.83 -3.89 -10.24
N THR A 172 3.16 -3.97 -11.52
CA THR A 172 2.55 -3.21 -12.62
C THR A 172 1.19 -3.78 -13.06
N ASN A 173 0.34 -4.10 -12.09
CA ASN A 173 -0.99 -4.65 -12.27
C ASN A 173 -1.90 -4.06 -11.19
N TYR A 174 -3.18 -3.91 -11.49
CA TYR A 174 -4.17 -3.39 -10.54
C TYR A 174 -4.90 -4.52 -9.80
N THR A 175 -5.59 -4.18 -8.71
CA THR A 175 -6.23 -5.12 -7.78
C THR A 175 -7.07 -6.21 -8.48
N LYS A 176 -7.97 -5.80 -9.38
CA LYS A 176 -8.89 -6.71 -10.07
C LYS A 176 -8.14 -7.72 -10.96
N GLU A 177 -7.10 -7.30 -11.66
CA GLU A 177 -6.29 -8.20 -12.48
C GLU A 177 -5.55 -9.23 -11.62
N LEU A 178 -4.93 -8.77 -10.53
CA LEU A 178 -4.23 -9.66 -9.60
C LEU A 178 -5.18 -10.63 -8.90
N LEU A 179 -6.41 -10.24 -8.55
CA LEU A 179 -7.40 -11.15 -7.96
C LEU A 179 -7.75 -12.31 -8.90
N LEU A 180 -7.92 -12.03 -10.19
CA LEU A 180 -8.38 -13.00 -11.20
C LEU A 180 -7.27 -13.92 -11.73
N ASP A 181 -6.01 -13.49 -11.73
CA ASP A 181 -4.91 -14.26 -12.34
C ASP A 181 -3.89 -14.75 -11.30
N SER A 182 -4.02 -16.01 -10.87
CA SER A 182 -3.10 -16.61 -9.91
C SER A 182 -1.70 -16.86 -10.46
N ARG A 183 -1.56 -17.10 -11.77
CA ARG A 183 -0.25 -17.32 -12.41
C ARG A 183 0.53 -16.01 -12.42
N LEU A 184 -0.14 -14.90 -12.72
CA LEU A 184 0.43 -13.57 -12.67
C LEU A 184 0.95 -13.23 -11.27
N ARG A 185 0.16 -13.51 -10.21
CA ARG A 185 0.59 -13.31 -8.82
C ARG A 185 1.83 -14.15 -8.47
N LYS A 186 1.80 -15.45 -8.78
CA LYS A 186 2.90 -16.39 -8.51
C LYS A 186 4.19 -16.05 -9.24
N ARG A 187 4.11 -15.30 -10.34
CA ARG A 187 5.29 -14.75 -11.02
C ARG A 187 5.74 -13.42 -10.42
N LYS A 188 4.87 -12.41 -10.42
CA LYS A 188 5.23 -11.01 -10.15
C LYS A 188 5.59 -10.75 -8.69
N ILE A 189 4.92 -11.41 -7.73
CA ILE A 189 5.17 -11.16 -6.31
C ILE A 189 6.55 -11.71 -5.89
N PRO A 190 6.92 -12.97 -6.19
CA PRO A 190 8.28 -13.44 -5.93
C PRO A 190 9.35 -12.65 -6.69
N GLN A 191 9.07 -12.20 -7.93
CA GLN A 191 9.97 -11.34 -8.69
C GLN A 191 10.25 -10.02 -7.95
N ALA A 192 9.22 -9.38 -7.38
CA ALA A 192 9.37 -8.18 -6.55
C ALA A 192 10.17 -8.44 -5.26
N VAL A 193 9.98 -9.60 -4.61
CA VAL A 193 10.78 -9.98 -3.44
C VAL A 193 12.25 -10.20 -3.80
N LEU A 194 12.51 -10.88 -4.91
CA LEU A 194 13.87 -11.13 -5.38
C LEU A 194 14.60 -9.82 -5.70
N LEU A 195 13.91 -8.86 -6.34
CA LEU A 195 14.43 -7.51 -6.54
C LEU A 195 14.79 -6.85 -5.20
N ALA A 196 13.88 -6.81 -4.23
CA ALA A 196 14.16 -6.24 -2.90
C ALA A 196 15.39 -6.90 -2.24
N GLN A 197 15.50 -8.23 -2.32
CA GLN A 197 16.62 -8.98 -1.77
C GLN A 197 17.94 -8.65 -2.48
N LYS A 198 17.97 -8.61 -3.82
CA LYS A 198 19.17 -8.22 -4.60
C LYS A 198 19.60 -6.78 -4.27
N LEU A 199 18.64 -5.90 -3.99
CA LEU A 199 18.84 -4.52 -3.55
C LEU A 199 19.20 -4.38 -2.04
N GLY A 200 19.41 -5.51 -1.37
CA GLY A 200 19.97 -5.57 -0.02
C GLY A 200 18.98 -5.40 1.13
N ALA A 201 17.66 -5.32 0.84
CA ALA A 201 16.62 -5.18 1.85
C ALA A 201 16.76 -6.23 2.96
N LYS A 202 16.57 -5.80 4.22
CA LYS A 202 16.61 -6.69 5.40
C LYS A 202 15.23 -7.08 5.89
N LEU A 203 14.26 -6.21 5.65
CA LEU A 203 12.85 -6.42 5.94
C LEU A 203 12.03 -6.06 4.71
N ILE A 204 11.01 -6.85 4.40
CA ILE A 204 10.08 -6.58 3.31
C ILE A 204 8.68 -6.38 3.89
N GLY A 205 8.13 -5.18 3.70
CA GLY A 205 6.73 -4.87 3.98
C GLY A 205 5.84 -5.22 2.78
N MET A 206 4.61 -5.63 3.06
CA MET A 206 3.61 -5.97 2.04
C MET A 206 2.46 -4.96 2.08
N GLY A 207 2.28 -4.21 1.00
CA GLY A 207 1.22 -3.22 0.82
C GLY A 207 0.02 -3.77 0.06
N GLY A 208 -1.15 -3.18 0.30
CA GLY A 208 -2.40 -3.60 -0.34
C GLY A 208 -2.70 -5.09 -0.08
N LEU A 209 -3.08 -5.82 -1.12
CA LEU A 209 -3.42 -7.25 -1.04
C LEU A 209 -2.23 -8.20 -1.19
N VAL A 210 -0.97 -7.70 -1.24
CA VAL A 210 0.22 -8.56 -1.40
C VAL A 210 0.29 -9.63 -0.31
N ALA A 211 0.02 -9.27 0.96
CA ALA A 211 -0.04 -10.22 2.05
C ALA A 211 -1.11 -11.31 1.82
N SER A 212 -2.32 -10.92 1.39
CA SER A 212 -3.41 -11.85 1.08
C SER A 212 -3.04 -12.80 -0.06
N PHE A 213 -2.37 -12.30 -1.09
CA PHE A 213 -1.90 -13.08 -2.23
C PHE A 213 -0.79 -14.07 -1.88
N ALA A 214 -0.06 -13.82 -0.79
CA ALA A 214 1.07 -14.61 -0.32
C ALA A 214 0.76 -15.45 0.94
N GLN A 215 -0.52 -15.77 1.19
CA GLN A 215 -0.97 -16.52 2.37
C GLN A 215 -0.51 -15.88 3.70
N GLY A 216 -0.70 -14.56 3.83
CA GLY A 216 -0.19 -13.78 4.96
C GLY A 216 1.34 -13.64 5.00
N GLY A 217 2.00 -13.87 3.86
CA GLY A 217 3.46 -13.80 3.74
C GLY A 217 4.20 -15.09 4.09
N TYR A 218 3.51 -16.14 4.55
CA TYR A 218 4.17 -17.42 4.84
C TYR A 218 4.84 -18.00 3.61
N GLU A 219 4.18 -17.95 2.45
CA GLU A 219 4.72 -18.45 1.20
C GLU A 219 6.05 -17.77 0.84
N LEU A 220 6.08 -16.44 0.88
CA LEU A 220 7.28 -15.66 0.57
C LEU A 220 8.39 -15.86 1.61
N SER A 221 8.05 -15.97 2.90
CA SER A 221 9.04 -16.22 3.95
C SER A 221 9.75 -17.57 3.79
N ARG A 222 9.05 -18.59 3.28
CA ARG A 222 9.64 -19.90 2.97
C ARG A 222 10.52 -19.84 1.72
N MET A 223 10.06 -19.14 0.68
CA MET A 223 10.82 -18.98 -0.56
C MET A 223 12.08 -18.13 -0.38
N PHE A 224 12.06 -17.14 0.52
CA PHE A 224 13.13 -16.17 0.72
C PHE A 224 13.56 -16.08 2.19
N PRO A 225 14.18 -17.14 2.75
CA PRO A 225 14.49 -17.23 4.18
C PRO A 225 15.60 -16.26 4.65
N LYS A 226 16.26 -15.55 3.72
CA LYS A 226 17.36 -14.61 4.01
C LYS A 226 16.90 -13.19 4.34
N VAL A 227 15.60 -12.89 4.21
CA VAL A 227 15.01 -11.58 4.49
C VAL A 227 13.82 -11.73 5.43
N GLY A 228 13.62 -10.76 6.31
CA GLY A 228 12.44 -10.72 7.17
C GLY A 228 11.23 -10.18 6.42
N PHE A 229 10.04 -10.56 6.86
CA PHE A 229 8.78 -10.07 6.29
C PHE A 229 7.87 -9.46 7.36
N THR A 230 7.07 -8.49 6.92
CA THR A 230 5.93 -8.03 7.69
C THR A 230 4.74 -7.73 6.79
N THR A 231 3.55 -8.09 7.26
CA THR A 231 2.28 -7.83 6.57
C THR A 231 1.81 -6.40 6.72
N GLY A 232 2.28 -5.66 7.73
CA GLY A 232 1.72 -4.35 8.05
C GLY A 232 0.42 -4.40 8.85
N HIS A 233 -0.15 -5.60 9.03
CA HIS A 233 -1.47 -5.74 9.61
C HIS A 233 -1.54 -5.28 11.07
N ALA A 234 -0.46 -5.48 11.84
CA ALA A 234 -0.43 -5.16 13.27
C ALA A 234 -0.60 -3.65 13.49
N TYR A 235 0.15 -2.82 12.75
CA TYR A 235 0.00 -1.38 12.87
C TYR A 235 -1.35 -0.91 12.29
N THR A 236 -1.81 -1.50 11.19
CA THR A 236 -3.14 -1.17 10.64
C THR A 236 -4.27 -1.39 11.65
N ILE A 237 -4.36 -2.57 12.29
CA ILE A 237 -5.42 -2.82 13.28
C ILE A 237 -5.26 -1.92 14.51
N GLY A 238 -4.03 -1.64 14.93
CA GLY A 238 -3.76 -0.70 16.03
C GLY A 238 -4.27 0.71 15.72
N ASN A 239 -3.99 1.20 14.53
CA ASN A 239 -4.45 2.50 14.03
C ASN A 239 -5.99 2.56 13.96
N ILE A 240 -6.66 1.55 13.39
CA ILE A 240 -8.12 1.50 13.31
C ILE A 240 -8.77 1.63 14.70
N ILE A 241 -8.19 0.97 15.71
CA ILE A 241 -8.70 1.05 17.08
C ILE A 241 -8.43 2.42 17.72
N GLU A 242 -7.30 3.06 17.41
CA GLU A 242 -7.05 4.45 17.83
C GLU A 242 -8.04 5.43 17.18
N ILE A 243 -8.35 5.26 15.89
CA ILE A 243 -9.37 6.03 15.18
C ILE A 243 -10.74 5.82 15.86
N ALA A 244 -11.14 4.57 16.09
CA ALA A 244 -12.40 4.22 16.73
C ALA A 244 -12.55 4.86 18.11
N LYS A 245 -11.50 4.84 18.94
CA LYS A 245 -11.48 5.50 20.24
C LYS A 245 -11.58 7.02 20.10
N ASN A 246 -10.80 7.61 19.19
CA ASN A 246 -10.77 9.04 18.97
C ASN A 246 -12.15 9.58 18.56
N ILE A 247 -12.77 9.01 17.51
CA ILE A 247 -14.08 9.47 17.05
C ILE A 247 -15.17 9.20 18.10
N SER A 248 -15.15 8.03 18.76
CA SER A 248 -16.13 7.70 19.81
C SER A 248 -16.14 8.74 20.94
N ASN A 249 -14.97 9.24 21.32
CA ASN A 249 -14.86 10.33 22.29
C ASN A 249 -15.48 11.64 21.76
N HIS A 250 -15.21 12.01 20.51
CA HIS A 250 -15.75 13.23 19.90
C HIS A 250 -17.29 13.22 19.78
N ILE A 251 -17.89 12.04 19.54
CA ILE A 251 -19.34 11.89 19.41
C ILE A 251 -20.03 11.41 20.70
N GLU A 252 -19.28 11.25 21.80
CA GLU A 252 -19.77 10.69 23.07
C GLU A 252 -20.47 9.32 22.91
N LEU A 253 -19.89 8.44 22.11
CA LEU A 253 -20.38 7.08 21.94
C LEU A 253 -19.92 6.20 23.11
N ASN A 254 -20.86 5.72 23.93
CA ASN A 254 -20.56 4.74 24.98
C ASN A 254 -20.44 3.34 24.37
N ILE A 255 -19.21 2.91 24.09
CA ILE A 255 -18.92 1.60 23.48
C ILE A 255 -19.56 0.44 24.26
N LYS A 256 -19.54 0.47 25.59
CA LYS A 256 -20.11 -0.61 26.43
C LYS A 256 -21.61 -0.81 26.24
N LYS A 257 -22.33 0.24 25.81
CA LYS A 257 -23.77 0.17 25.51
C LYS A 257 -24.07 0.04 24.01
N SER A 258 -23.04 -0.01 23.18
CA SER A 258 -23.17 0.06 21.72
C SER A 258 -23.08 -1.31 21.07
N THR A 259 -23.70 -1.42 19.89
CA THR A 259 -23.46 -2.54 18.98
C THR A 259 -22.35 -2.15 18.02
N VAL A 260 -21.30 -2.96 17.92
CA VAL A 260 -20.24 -2.77 16.92
C VAL A 260 -20.35 -3.85 15.85
N ALA A 261 -20.02 -3.53 14.60
CA ALA A 261 -19.96 -4.51 13.52
C ALA A 261 -18.57 -4.51 12.87
N VAL A 262 -18.14 -5.68 12.46
CA VAL A 262 -16.91 -5.88 11.69
C VAL A 262 -17.28 -6.59 10.40
N VAL A 263 -17.06 -5.94 9.26
CA VAL A 263 -17.28 -6.46 7.91
C VAL A 263 -15.97 -6.97 7.34
N GLY A 264 -15.95 -8.20 6.84
CA GLY A 264 -14.72 -8.93 6.55
C GLY A 264 -14.11 -9.56 7.80
N ALA A 265 -14.96 -9.97 8.76
CA ALA A 265 -14.54 -10.45 10.07
C ALA A 265 -13.74 -11.76 10.04
N ALA A 266 -13.88 -12.61 9.01
CA ALA A 266 -13.03 -13.78 8.81
C ALA A 266 -11.68 -13.43 8.14
N GLY A 267 -11.49 -12.19 7.71
CA GLY A 267 -10.24 -11.66 7.19
C GLY A 267 -9.22 -11.34 8.29
N SER A 268 -7.98 -11.08 7.88
CA SER A 268 -6.87 -10.76 8.80
C SER A 268 -7.12 -9.49 9.61
N ILE A 269 -7.36 -8.36 8.93
CA ILE A 269 -7.61 -7.07 9.58
C ILE A 269 -8.92 -7.11 10.39
N GLY A 270 -10.00 -7.62 9.81
CA GLY A 270 -11.30 -7.70 10.47
C GLY A 270 -11.26 -8.51 11.76
N SER A 271 -10.73 -9.73 11.72
CA SER A 271 -10.59 -10.55 12.94
C SER A 271 -9.69 -9.90 13.98
N GLY A 272 -8.57 -9.28 13.57
CA GLY A 272 -7.69 -8.53 14.49
C GLY A 272 -8.40 -7.34 15.16
N CYS A 273 -9.19 -6.58 14.40
CA CYS A 273 -10.00 -5.48 14.92
C CYS A 273 -11.10 -5.99 15.86
N ALA A 274 -11.78 -7.09 15.54
CA ALA A 274 -12.80 -7.68 16.39
C ALA A 274 -12.22 -8.10 17.76
N LYS A 275 -11.03 -8.72 17.76
CA LYS A 275 -10.31 -9.10 18.99
C LYS A 275 -9.96 -7.87 19.84
N LEU A 276 -9.42 -6.81 19.24
CA LEU A 276 -9.06 -5.59 19.95
C LEU A 276 -10.29 -4.79 20.43
N LEU A 277 -11.39 -4.79 19.67
CA LEU A 277 -12.65 -4.16 20.09
C LEU A 277 -13.29 -4.87 21.27
N ALA A 278 -13.21 -6.21 21.33
CA ALA A 278 -13.74 -6.99 22.44
C ALA A 278 -13.15 -6.56 23.79
N GLU A 279 -11.87 -6.16 23.85
CA GLU A 279 -11.23 -5.61 25.06
C GLU A 279 -11.92 -4.32 25.59
N SER A 280 -12.76 -3.67 24.79
CA SER A 280 -13.56 -2.50 25.20
C SER A 280 -14.96 -2.87 25.71
N HIS A 281 -15.29 -4.16 25.79
CA HIS A 281 -16.56 -4.73 26.28
C HIS A 281 -17.81 -4.09 25.67
N PRO A 282 -17.95 -4.03 24.33
CA PRO A 282 -19.18 -3.55 23.71
C PRO A 282 -20.36 -4.45 24.07
N LYS A 283 -21.59 -3.91 24.07
CA LYS A 283 -22.80 -4.70 24.35
C LYS A 283 -22.90 -5.89 23.40
N ARG A 284 -22.63 -5.65 22.12
CA ARG A 284 -22.70 -6.65 21.06
C ARG A 284 -21.66 -6.43 19.97
N ILE A 285 -21.05 -7.51 19.49
CA ILE A 285 -20.23 -7.55 18.27
C ILE A 285 -20.95 -8.36 17.19
N ILE A 286 -21.18 -7.74 16.04
CA ILE A 286 -21.65 -8.40 14.82
C ILE A 286 -20.44 -8.72 13.94
N LEU A 287 -20.18 -10.00 13.73
CA LEU A 287 -19.13 -10.48 12.83
C LEU A 287 -19.77 -10.81 11.48
N LEU A 288 -19.48 -9.98 10.47
CA LEU A 288 -20.06 -10.10 9.14
C LEU A 288 -19.01 -10.54 8.12
N ASP A 289 -19.32 -11.56 7.33
CA ASP A 289 -18.52 -12.00 6.20
C ASP A 289 -19.39 -12.70 5.13
N LEU A 290 -18.76 -13.29 4.11
CA LEU A 290 -19.43 -14.10 3.11
C LEU A 290 -19.90 -15.44 3.69
N SER A 291 -21.03 -15.96 3.21
CA SER A 291 -21.58 -17.27 3.60
C SER A 291 -20.84 -18.43 2.91
N THR A 292 -19.54 -18.54 3.18
CA THR A 292 -18.70 -19.66 2.72
C THR A 292 -18.31 -20.54 3.91
N PHE A 293 -18.06 -21.83 3.66
CA PHE A 293 -17.62 -22.76 4.71
C PHE A 293 -16.38 -22.24 5.46
N ASN A 294 -15.35 -21.80 4.72
CA ASN A 294 -14.12 -21.28 5.31
C ASN A 294 -14.34 -20.03 6.17
N ALA A 295 -15.24 -19.13 5.73
CA ALA A 295 -15.58 -17.95 6.51
C ALA A 295 -16.33 -18.36 7.79
N GLN A 296 -17.32 -19.25 7.69
CA GLN A 296 -18.07 -19.76 8.85
C GLN A 296 -17.14 -20.35 9.92
N THR A 297 -16.19 -21.21 9.52
CA THR A 297 -15.21 -21.80 10.46
C THR A 297 -14.43 -20.72 11.21
N LYS A 298 -13.89 -19.74 10.48
CA LYS A 298 -13.11 -18.64 11.08
C LYS A 298 -13.95 -17.74 11.98
N LEU A 299 -15.21 -17.51 11.63
CA LEU A 299 -16.14 -16.71 12.44
C LEU A 299 -16.49 -17.44 13.75
N ASN A 300 -16.61 -18.77 13.71
CA ASN A 300 -16.82 -19.58 14.91
C ASN A 300 -15.58 -19.52 15.82
N GLU A 301 -14.37 -19.75 15.28
CA GLU A 301 -13.12 -19.62 16.03
C GLU A 301 -12.95 -18.22 16.66
N LEU A 302 -13.29 -17.18 15.90
CA LEU A 302 -13.26 -15.79 16.39
C LEU A 302 -14.31 -15.55 17.48
N THR A 303 -15.49 -16.13 17.36
CA THR A 303 -16.55 -16.06 18.39
C THR A 303 -16.09 -16.69 19.69
N ASP A 304 -15.51 -17.88 19.64
CA ASP A 304 -14.99 -18.59 20.82
C ASP A 304 -13.85 -17.80 21.48
N TYR A 305 -12.95 -17.23 20.67
CA TYR A 305 -11.90 -16.36 21.18
C TYR A 305 -12.47 -15.13 21.90
N ILE A 306 -13.44 -14.42 21.30
CA ILE A 306 -14.04 -13.23 21.90
C ILE A 306 -14.74 -13.59 23.22
N LYS A 307 -15.52 -14.67 23.25
CA LYS A 307 -16.17 -15.13 24.49
C LYS A 307 -15.18 -15.47 25.59
N LYS A 308 -13.99 -15.99 25.23
CA LYS A 308 -12.92 -16.29 26.19
C LYS A 308 -12.32 -15.02 26.82
N ILE A 309 -12.13 -13.95 26.05
CA ILE A 309 -11.51 -12.70 26.55
C ILE A 309 -12.53 -11.70 27.12
N SER A 310 -13.79 -11.80 26.71
CA SER A 310 -14.86 -10.86 27.06
C SER A 310 -16.22 -11.59 27.08
N GLY A 311 -16.42 -12.42 28.11
CA GLY A 311 -17.58 -13.33 28.20
C GLY A 311 -18.95 -12.65 28.35
N ASP A 312 -18.96 -11.35 28.68
CA ASP A 312 -20.15 -10.49 28.76
C ASP A 312 -20.58 -9.92 27.40
N VAL A 313 -19.74 -10.02 26.37
CA VAL A 313 -20.01 -9.48 25.04
C VAL A 313 -20.90 -10.43 24.24
N GLU A 314 -22.06 -9.95 23.79
CA GLU A 314 -22.90 -10.72 22.87
C GLU A 314 -22.26 -10.78 21.48
N VAL A 315 -21.98 -11.98 20.95
CA VAL A 315 -21.40 -12.16 19.61
C VAL A 315 -22.44 -12.73 18.66
N THR A 316 -22.65 -12.05 17.54
CA THR A 316 -23.57 -12.50 16.47
C THR A 316 -22.80 -12.68 15.16
N VAL A 317 -22.88 -13.85 14.55
CA VAL A 317 -22.39 -14.08 13.18
C VAL A 317 -23.49 -13.67 12.19
N SER A 318 -23.14 -12.91 11.16
CA SER A 318 -24.06 -12.47 10.11
C SER A 318 -23.47 -12.65 8.72
N PHE A 319 -24.35 -12.88 7.75
CA PHE A 319 -24.03 -12.95 6.32
C PHE A 319 -24.80 -11.91 5.51
N SER A 320 -25.43 -10.93 6.17
CA SER A 320 -26.29 -9.93 5.53
C SER A 320 -25.95 -8.52 5.96
N PHE A 321 -25.72 -7.65 4.98
CA PHE A 321 -25.51 -6.21 5.22
C PHE A 321 -26.69 -5.54 5.95
N SER A 322 -27.90 -6.13 5.93
CA SER A 322 -29.04 -5.59 6.67
C SER A 322 -28.77 -5.47 8.18
N ASP A 323 -27.93 -6.33 8.75
CA ASP A 323 -27.59 -6.30 10.17
C ASP A 323 -26.72 -5.10 10.55
N LEU A 324 -26.06 -4.44 9.59
CA LEU A 324 -25.31 -3.20 9.84
C LEU A 324 -26.21 -2.06 10.33
N LYS A 325 -27.53 -2.12 10.08
CA LYS A 325 -28.49 -1.15 10.63
C LYS A 325 -28.56 -1.16 12.16
N LYS A 326 -28.09 -2.22 12.80
CA LYS A 326 -28.05 -2.36 14.26
C LYS A 326 -26.80 -1.70 14.86
N ALA A 327 -25.73 -1.53 14.09
CA ALA A 327 -24.42 -1.13 14.56
C ALA A 327 -24.24 0.40 14.66
N ASP A 328 -23.56 0.82 15.71
CA ASP A 328 -23.18 2.21 16.01
C ASP A 328 -21.78 2.54 15.51
N LEU A 329 -20.88 1.57 15.58
CA LEU A 329 -19.54 1.61 15.01
C LEU A 329 -19.38 0.43 14.07
N ILE A 330 -18.92 0.69 12.85
CA ILE A 330 -18.71 -0.32 11.81
C ILE A 330 -17.25 -0.23 11.36
N ILE A 331 -16.52 -1.34 11.43
CA ILE A 331 -15.19 -1.48 10.81
C ILE A 331 -15.37 -2.28 9.53
N VAL A 332 -14.84 -1.77 8.42
CA VAL A 332 -14.89 -2.42 7.11
C VAL A 332 -13.47 -2.77 6.68
N ALA A 333 -13.21 -4.06 6.52
CA ALA A 333 -11.90 -4.60 6.18
C ALA A 333 -12.05 -5.78 5.22
N THR A 334 -12.40 -5.48 3.96
CA THR A 334 -12.60 -6.50 2.91
C THR A 334 -11.61 -6.31 1.76
N ASN A 335 -11.49 -7.34 0.94
CA ASN A 335 -10.70 -7.35 -0.29
C ASN A 335 -11.57 -7.21 -1.57
N SER A 336 -12.83 -6.78 -1.44
CA SER A 336 -13.70 -6.58 -2.59
C SER A 336 -13.11 -5.51 -3.52
N PRO A 337 -13.04 -5.77 -4.84
CA PRO A 337 -12.54 -4.79 -5.81
C PRO A 337 -13.54 -3.67 -6.09
N THR A 338 -14.76 -3.76 -5.54
CA THR A 338 -15.85 -2.79 -5.75
C THR A 338 -16.48 -2.36 -4.42
N SER A 339 -17.18 -1.23 -4.43
CA SER A 339 -18.01 -0.81 -3.30
C SER A 339 -19.21 -1.74 -3.15
N ILE A 340 -19.34 -2.35 -1.97
CA ILE A 340 -20.37 -3.36 -1.66
C ILE A 340 -21.34 -2.91 -0.55
N ILE A 341 -20.99 -1.85 0.21
CA ILE A 341 -21.82 -1.35 1.31
C ILE A 341 -22.56 -0.10 0.86
N GLU A 342 -23.85 -0.26 0.60
CA GLU A 342 -24.75 0.86 0.30
C GLU A 342 -25.14 1.64 1.55
N ALA A 343 -25.37 2.95 1.39
CA ALA A 343 -25.79 3.85 2.46
C ALA A 343 -27.05 3.39 3.21
N LYS A 344 -27.96 2.66 2.55
CA LYS A 344 -29.22 2.16 3.13
C LYS A 344 -29.00 1.16 4.28
N TYR A 345 -27.84 0.52 4.35
CA TYR A 345 -27.49 -0.42 5.42
C TYR A 345 -26.95 0.28 6.67
N LEU A 346 -26.61 1.57 6.58
CA LEU A 346 -25.94 2.31 7.65
C LEU A 346 -26.95 2.98 8.58
N LYS A 347 -26.86 2.65 9.87
CA LYS A 347 -27.66 3.24 10.94
C LYS A 347 -27.48 4.74 11.01
N ARG A 348 -28.55 5.46 11.32
CA ARG A 348 -28.48 6.91 11.60
C ARG A 348 -27.60 7.17 12.83
N GLY A 349 -26.64 8.07 12.69
CA GLY A 349 -25.62 8.36 13.71
C GLY A 349 -24.48 7.35 13.79
N ALA A 350 -24.35 6.44 12.81
CA ALA A 350 -23.24 5.49 12.79
C ALA A 350 -21.91 6.16 12.45
N VAL A 351 -20.84 5.58 12.99
CA VAL A 351 -19.46 5.79 12.56
C VAL A 351 -19.01 4.57 11.77
N ILE A 352 -18.37 4.81 10.63
CA ILE A 352 -17.81 3.77 9.79
C ILE A 352 -16.33 4.04 9.56
N ILE A 353 -15.48 3.05 9.78
CA ILE A 353 -14.04 3.09 9.51
C ILE A 353 -13.75 2.07 8.41
N ASP A 354 -13.40 2.55 7.21
CA ASP A 354 -13.17 1.73 6.04
C ASP A 354 -11.67 1.65 5.71
N ASP A 355 -11.06 0.48 5.99
CA ASP A 355 -9.67 0.14 5.69
C ASP A 355 -9.53 -0.58 4.33
N SER A 356 -10.64 -0.85 3.64
CA SER A 356 -10.56 -1.55 2.35
C SER A 356 -9.83 -0.73 1.29
N PHE A 357 -9.18 -1.44 0.38
CA PHE A 357 -8.49 -0.87 -0.76
C PHE A 357 -8.66 -1.78 -1.98
N PRO A 358 -9.46 -1.40 -3.00
CA PRO A 358 -10.36 -0.23 -3.09
C PRO A 358 -11.37 -0.03 -1.95
N LYS A 359 -11.87 1.21 -1.78
CA LYS A 359 -12.86 1.55 -0.74
C LYS A 359 -14.19 0.85 -1.00
N ASN A 360 -14.80 0.34 0.06
CA ASN A 360 -15.98 -0.52 0.01
C ASN A 360 -17.28 0.25 0.26
N ILE A 361 -17.16 1.48 0.75
CA ILE A 361 -18.23 2.46 0.80
C ILE A 361 -17.98 3.49 -0.29
N SER A 362 -19.04 3.88 -1.00
CA SER A 362 -18.92 4.89 -2.06
C SER A 362 -18.89 6.32 -1.49
N GLU A 363 -18.16 7.20 -2.16
CA GLU A 363 -18.14 8.65 -1.87
C GLU A 363 -19.56 9.26 -1.92
N ASN A 364 -20.43 8.71 -2.76
CA ASN A 364 -21.84 9.11 -2.86
C ASN A 364 -22.60 8.91 -1.52
N ALA A 365 -22.24 7.89 -0.74
CA ALA A 365 -22.81 7.70 0.59
C ALA A 365 -22.45 8.86 1.53
N LEU A 366 -21.20 9.34 1.48
CA LEU A 366 -20.74 10.48 2.27
C LEU A 366 -21.48 11.77 1.87
N LYS A 367 -21.70 11.98 0.57
CA LYS A 367 -22.42 13.15 0.03
C LYS A 367 -23.89 13.17 0.46
N LYS A 368 -24.59 12.04 0.34
CA LYS A 368 -26.04 11.92 0.61
C LYS A 368 -26.39 11.81 2.10
N ARG A 369 -25.56 11.13 2.90
CA ARG A 369 -25.84 10.89 4.32
C ARG A 369 -25.01 11.83 5.18
N LYS A 370 -25.60 12.94 5.59
CA LYS A 370 -24.99 13.91 6.50
C LYS A 370 -25.11 13.52 7.97
N ASP A 371 -25.85 12.44 8.27
CA ASP A 371 -26.16 11.90 9.59
C ASP A 371 -25.25 10.73 10.00
N ILE A 372 -24.17 10.47 9.26
CA ILE A 372 -23.14 9.47 9.55
C ILE A 372 -21.75 10.08 9.40
N VAL A 373 -20.75 9.44 10.03
CA VAL A 373 -19.34 9.72 9.83
C VAL A 373 -18.70 8.52 9.14
N ILE A 374 -17.98 8.76 8.04
CA ILE A 374 -17.16 7.75 7.36
C ILE A 374 -15.71 8.21 7.50
N LEU A 375 -14.83 7.28 7.86
CA LEU A 375 -13.42 7.49 8.11
C LEU A 375 -12.61 6.45 7.36
N GLU A 376 -11.39 6.81 6.99
CA GLU A 376 -10.42 5.85 6.48
C GLU A 376 -9.65 5.19 7.61
N GLY A 377 -9.60 3.86 7.56
CA GLY A 377 -8.67 3.09 8.37
C GLY A 377 -7.27 3.07 7.76
N GLY A 378 -6.27 2.85 8.61
CA GLY A 378 -4.93 2.50 8.17
C GLY A 378 -4.12 3.68 7.63
N ILE A 379 -4.42 4.92 8.05
CA ILE A 379 -3.61 6.11 7.73
C ILE A 379 -2.98 6.66 9.00
N MET A 380 -1.67 6.92 8.95
CA MET A 380 -0.89 7.46 10.06
C MET A 380 -0.17 8.73 9.67
N LYS A 381 -0.03 9.63 10.64
CA LYS A 381 0.77 10.84 10.49
C LYS A 381 2.22 10.56 10.82
N LEU A 382 3.08 10.96 9.90
CA LEU A 382 4.52 11.00 10.06
C LEU A 382 4.94 12.20 10.92
N PRO A 383 6.00 12.09 11.72
CA PRO A 383 6.62 13.25 12.36
C PRO A 383 6.92 14.38 11.38
N LEU A 384 6.62 15.62 11.78
CA LEU A 384 6.85 16.79 10.92
C LEU A 384 8.33 17.01 10.57
N SER A 385 9.23 16.52 11.42
CA SER A 385 10.68 16.62 11.24
C SER A 385 11.23 15.74 10.12
N ILE A 386 10.47 14.73 9.68
CA ILE A 386 10.95 13.76 8.69
C ILE A 386 11.07 14.42 7.32
N ASP A 387 12.15 14.14 6.60
CA ASP A 387 12.27 14.46 5.18
C ASP A 387 12.21 13.19 4.34
N ILE A 388 11.40 13.21 3.29
CA ILE A 388 11.25 12.08 2.36
C ILE A 388 11.83 12.48 1.01
N PHE A 389 12.77 11.70 0.54
CA PHE A 389 13.43 11.87 -0.75
C PHE A 389 13.10 10.69 -1.64
N TRP A 390 12.52 11.00 -2.80
CA TRP A 390 12.19 10.04 -3.84
C TRP A 390 13.17 10.16 -4.99
N ALA A 391 13.70 9.03 -5.45
CA ALA A 391 14.62 9.00 -6.58
C ALA A 391 13.97 9.34 -7.91
N ARG A 392 12.72 8.91 -8.09
CA ARG A 392 11.96 9.28 -9.27
C ARG A 392 11.48 10.71 -9.03
N ASN A 393 12.00 11.66 -9.81
CA ASN A 393 11.35 12.95 -10.04
C ASN A 393 10.00 12.63 -10.70
N MET A 394 9.03 12.20 -9.90
CA MET A 394 7.65 12.14 -10.33
C MET A 394 7.35 13.55 -10.83
N PRO A 395 6.85 13.76 -12.06
CA PRO A 395 6.25 15.04 -12.40
C PRO A 395 5.26 15.43 -11.29
N ASP A 396 4.91 16.71 -11.14
CA ASP A 396 3.93 17.25 -10.16
C ASP A 396 2.50 16.66 -10.35
N LEU A 397 2.41 15.34 -10.30
CA LEU A 397 1.30 14.41 -10.34
C LEU A 397 1.51 13.58 -9.07
N MET A 398 1.11 14.19 -7.96
CA MET A 398 1.11 13.66 -6.60
C MET A 398 0.10 12.50 -6.45
N ASP A 399 0.03 11.58 -7.40
CA ASP A 399 -1.19 10.80 -7.64
C ASP A 399 -1.01 9.28 -7.50
N VAL A 400 0.18 8.77 -7.20
CA VAL A 400 0.28 7.39 -6.70
C VAL A 400 -0.10 7.41 -5.21
N PRO A 401 -1.05 6.59 -4.74
CA PRO A 401 -1.60 6.72 -3.38
C PRO A 401 -0.54 6.77 -2.28
N VAL A 402 0.54 5.99 -2.41
CA VAL A 402 1.65 5.99 -1.44
C VAL A 402 2.43 7.32 -1.45
N THR A 403 2.71 7.88 -2.62
CA THR A 403 3.45 9.16 -2.74
C THR A 403 2.58 10.36 -2.34
N ARG A 404 1.28 10.31 -2.65
CA ARG A 404 0.31 11.35 -2.29
C ARG A 404 0.21 11.52 -0.78
N VAL A 405 0.00 10.39 -0.11
CA VAL A 405 -0.17 10.33 1.35
C VAL A 405 1.16 10.73 2.03
N ALA A 406 2.31 10.23 1.53
CA ALA A 406 3.64 10.59 2.04
C ALA A 406 3.97 12.09 1.98
N SER A 407 3.61 12.78 0.89
CA SER A 407 3.88 14.20 0.72
C SER A 407 3.10 15.09 1.70
N CYS A 408 1.96 14.62 2.20
CA CYS A 408 1.16 15.27 3.24
C CYS A 408 1.64 14.94 4.67
N LYS A 409 2.82 14.34 4.83
CA LYS A 409 3.30 13.77 6.10
C LYS A 409 2.35 12.70 6.64
N GLU A 410 1.76 11.90 5.77
CA GLU A 410 0.95 10.74 6.15
C GLU A 410 1.49 9.47 5.49
N THR A 411 1.06 8.28 5.92
CA THR A 411 1.38 7.03 5.22
C THR A 411 0.39 5.94 5.59
N TYR A 412 0.28 4.92 4.74
CA TYR A 412 -0.47 3.71 5.07
C TYR A 412 0.14 2.93 6.23
N GLY A 413 -0.75 2.26 6.99
CA GLY A 413 -0.57 1.20 7.98
C GLY A 413 0.71 0.40 7.79
N CYS A 414 0.68 -0.31 6.68
CA CYS A 414 1.68 -1.28 6.29
C CYS A 414 3.03 -0.68 5.91
N LEU A 415 3.08 0.51 5.31
CA LEU A 415 4.34 1.18 5.02
C LEU A 415 4.96 1.77 6.30
N ALA A 416 4.15 2.37 7.17
CA ALA A 416 4.67 2.87 8.44
C ALA A 416 5.27 1.75 9.30
N GLU A 417 4.63 0.58 9.33
CA GLU A 417 5.17 -0.58 10.05
C GLU A 417 6.55 -0.97 9.51
N ALA A 418 6.71 -1.02 8.18
CA ALA A 418 8.01 -1.27 7.57
C ALA A 418 9.03 -0.20 7.99
N LEU A 419 8.69 1.09 7.92
CA LEU A 419 9.58 2.20 8.32
C LEU A 419 9.99 2.11 9.81
N VAL A 420 9.01 1.92 10.70
CA VAL A 420 9.23 1.76 12.15
C VAL A 420 10.17 0.59 12.38
N LEU A 421 9.87 -0.58 11.84
CA LEU A 421 10.68 -1.78 12.04
C LEU A 421 12.09 -1.65 11.46
N SER A 422 12.26 -0.97 10.32
CA SER A 422 13.57 -0.68 9.75
C SER A 422 14.42 0.25 10.60
N LEU A 423 13.81 1.25 11.24
CA LEU A 423 14.49 2.11 12.21
C LEU A 423 14.94 1.32 13.44
N TYR A 424 14.11 0.38 13.88
CA TYR A 424 14.44 -0.60 14.92
C TYR A 424 15.36 -1.73 14.44
N GLN A 425 15.81 -1.70 13.18
CA GLN A 425 16.72 -2.68 12.57
C GLN A 425 16.20 -4.13 12.65
N GLN A 426 14.89 -4.31 12.59
CA GLN A 426 14.26 -5.62 12.52
C GLN A 426 14.74 -6.37 11.27
N ARG A 427 15.21 -7.61 11.45
CA ARG A 427 15.67 -8.48 10.35
C ARG A 427 14.92 -9.80 10.21
N LYS A 428 14.22 -10.22 11.27
CA LYS A 428 13.39 -11.42 11.26
C LYS A 428 11.96 -11.05 10.90
N ASN A 429 11.17 -12.05 10.53
CA ASN A 429 9.73 -11.90 10.39
C ASN A 429 9.14 -11.23 11.63
N TYR A 430 8.26 -10.26 11.41
CA TYR A 430 7.59 -9.53 12.48
C TYR A 430 6.13 -10.00 12.59
N GLY A 431 5.27 -9.57 11.66
CA GLY A 431 3.88 -10.03 11.58
C GLY A 431 3.61 -10.80 10.30
N LEU A 432 3.45 -12.12 10.39
CA LEU A 432 3.01 -13.00 9.31
C LEU A 432 1.61 -13.55 9.61
N GLY A 433 0.91 -13.99 8.58
CA GLY A 433 -0.41 -14.59 8.70
C GLY A 433 -1.48 -13.55 9.02
N TYR A 434 -2.34 -13.92 9.96
CA TYR A 434 -3.42 -13.09 10.46
C TYR A 434 -2.90 -12.00 11.42
N ALA A 435 -3.63 -10.89 11.51
CA ALA A 435 -3.24 -9.78 12.36
C ALA A 435 -3.21 -10.18 13.84
N ASP A 436 -2.14 -9.80 14.53
CA ASP A 436 -1.89 -10.13 15.94
C ASP A 436 -2.09 -8.88 16.81
N ALA A 437 -2.99 -8.99 17.79
CA ALA A 437 -3.34 -7.92 18.73
C ALA A 437 -2.16 -7.52 19.64
N ASN A 438 -1.29 -8.45 20.02
CA ASN A 438 -0.11 -8.16 20.82
C ASN A 438 0.95 -7.41 20.00
N LEU A 439 1.16 -7.83 18.75
CA LEU A 439 2.04 -7.08 17.83
C LEU A 439 1.48 -5.68 17.57
N ALA A 440 0.16 -5.50 17.51
CA ALA A 440 -0.45 -4.17 17.39
C ALA A 440 -0.07 -3.25 18.57
N LYS A 441 -0.11 -3.76 19.80
CA LYS A 441 0.31 -3.02 21.01
C LYS A 441 1.81 -2.68 20.97
N ASP A 442 2.64 -3.63 20.55
CA ASP A 442 4.09 -3.44 20.42
C ASP A 442 4.46 -2.40 19.36
N ILE A 443 3.92 -2.51 18.13
CA ILE A 443 4.25 -1.57 17.05
C ILE A 443 3.73 -0.16 17.33
N LEU A 444 2.54 -0.01 17.94
CA LEU A 444 2.03 1.30 18.37
C LEU A 444 2.98 1.96 19.38
N THR A 445 3.49 1.19 20.33
CA THR A 445 4.45 1.70 21.33
C THR A 445 5.75 2.14 20.66
N LYS A 446 6.28 1.32 19.75
CA LYS A 446 7.49 1.66 18.96
C LYS A 446 7.27 2.92 18.12
N ALA A 447 6.16 3.00 17.41
CA ALA A 447 5.86 4.10 16.49
C ALA A 447 5.65 5.43 17.23
N LYS A 448 4.95 5.45 18.37
CA LYS A 448 4.81 6.64 19.22
C LYS A 448 6.16 7.17 19.70
N ARG A 449 7.10 6.29 20.07
CA ARG A 449 8.44 6.68 20.53
C ARG A 449 9.26 7.41 19.46
N ILE A 450 8.97 7.17 18.18
CA ILE A 450 9.61 7.85 17.05
C ILE A 450 8.72 8.92 16.42
N GLY A 451 7.65 9.32 17.12
CA GLY A 451 6.80 10.47 16.80
C GLY A 451 5.69 10.22 15.77
N PHE A 452 5.43 8.97 15.37
CA PHE A 452 4.24 8.69 14.56
C PHE A 452 2.99 8.89 15.42
N SER A 453 1.94 9.40 14.80
CA SER A 453 0.68 9.67 15.47
C SER A 453 -0.51 9.33 14.58
N LEU A 454 -1.71 9.45 15.15
CA LEU A 454 -2.95 9.39 14.38
C LEU A 454 -2.95 10.49 13.31
N ALA A 455 -3.37 10.15 12.09
CA ALA A 455 -3.71 11.12 11.07
C ALA A 455 -4.99 11.89 11.48
N PRO A 456 -5.23 13.10 10.93
CA PRO A 456 -6.52 13.73 11.01
C PRO A 456 -7.62 12.75 10.59
N LEU A 457 -8.77 12.82 11.27
CA LEU A 457 -9.94 12.04 10.89
C LEU A 457 -10.37 12.48 9.48
N GLN A 458 -10.26 11.57 8.52
CA GLN A 458 -10.45 11.89 7.10
C GLN A 458 -11.10 10.75 6.33
N CYS A 459 -11.65 11.05 5.16
CA CYS A 459 -12.14 10.09 4.19
C CYS A 459 -12.17 10.70 2.78
N PHE A 460 -11.79 9.92 1.77
CA PHE A 460 -11.65 10.36 0.38
C PHE A 460 -10.73 11.58 0.24
N ASP A 461 -9.60 11.55 0.94
CA ASP A 461 -8.61 12.65 0.99
C ASP A 461 -9.12 13.97 1.60
N GLU A 462 -10.30 13.96 2.24
CA GLU A 462 -10.89 15.12 2.89
C GLU A 462 -11.00 14.91 4.40
N ALA A 463 -10.57 15.91 5.19
CA ALA A 463 -10.80 15.90 6.63
C ALA A 463 -12.29 15.94 6.95
N VAL A 464 -12.72 15.21 7.98
CA VAL A 464 -14.12 15.21 8.41
C VAL A 464 -14.46 16.54 9.08
N GLU A 465 -15.43 17.24 8.50
CA GLU A 465 -15.95 18.51 9.02
C GLU A 465 -16.45 18.40 10.48
N GLU A 466 -16.09 19.38 11.32
CA GLU A 466 -16.57 19.43 12.71
C GLU A 466 -18.10 19.46 12.83
N GLU A 467 -18.78 20.17 11.92
CA GLU A 467 -20.25 20.24 11.90
C GLU A 467 -20.90 18.88 11.67
N ARG A 468 -20.26 18.01 10.87
CA ARG A 468 -20.71 16.62 10.71
C ARG A 468 -20.55 15.84 12.02
N ILE A 469 -19.42 15.99 12.70
CA ILE A 469 -19.18 15.34 14.01
C ILE A 469 -20.22 15.82 15.04
N LYS A 470 -20.48 17.13 15.14
CA LYS A 470 -21.50 17.70 16.03
C LYS A 470 -22.90 17.14 15.74
N ARG A 471 -23.29 17.06 14.46
CA ARG A 471 -24.58 16.49 14.06
C ARG A 471 -24.72 15.03 14.47
N VAL A 472 -23.68 14.21 14.25
CA VAL A 472 -23.68 12.80 14.67
C VAL A 472 -23.72 12.67 16.19
N ARG A 473 -22.96 13.48 16.94
CA ARG A 473 -23.01 13.54 18.41
C ARG A 473 -24.41 13.80 18.94
N GLN A 474 -25.14 14.77 18.36
CA GLN A 474 -26.53 15.05 18.76
C GLN A 474 -27.46 13.85 18.54
N ILE A 475 -27.30 13.15 17.41
CA ILE A 475 -28.06 11.94 17.11
C ILE A 475 -27.73 10.83 18.13
N VAL A 476 -26.45 10.61 18.42
CA VAL A 476 -25.98 9.59 19.36
C VAL A 476 -26.51 9.87 20.77
N LYS A 477 -26.44 11.12 21.25
CA LYS A 477 -27.00 11.52 22.56
C LYS A 477 -28.49 11.22 22.68
N ARG A 478 -29.29 11.55 21.65
CA ARG A 478 -30.74 11.28 21.65
C ARG A 478 -31.09 9.81 21.69
N ARG A 479 -30.19 8.93 21.25
CA ARG A 479 -30.38 7.48 21.23
C ARG A 479 -29.90 6.77 22.50
N GLN A 480 -29.05 7.44 23.29
CA GLN A 480 -28.51 6.92 24.56
C GLN A 480 -29.28 7.43 25.79
N LYS A 481 -30.04 8.52 25.64
CA LYS A 481 -31.15 8.87 26.55
C LYS A 481 -32.28 7.87 26.35
#